data_AF-A0A950WBS9-F1
#
_entry.id   AF-A0A950WBS9-F1
#
_cell.length_a   1.000
_cell.length_b   1.000
_cell.length_c   1.000
_cell.angle_alpha   90.00
_cell.angle_beta   90.00
_cell.angle_gamma   90.00
#
_symmetry.space_group_name_H-M   'P 1'
#
loop_
_entity.id
_entity.type
_entity.pdbx_description
1 polymer ?
#
loop_
_entity_poly.entity_id
_entity_poly.type
_entity_poly.pdbx_seq_one_letter_code
_entity_poly.pdbx_strand_id
1 'polypeptide(L)'
;MDTTAIADLAPVELHKLAQRLGDTPMEPIYVVIGGMVRTIHLKLESANPTGSVKDRTGYSLIQALAGQGLLRKGSVVIESTSGNLGTALSFFCKLKGYRFLAVVDPKTTQENLEKMQALGAQIELVEEPDENGGYLLSRLQRVRDLCERSSHYVWTNQYENPANPRIHYLSTGPEIYRQMQKRVDALFLAVSTGGTLAGVGRFFREVSPSTTV
;
A
#
# COMPACT_ATOMS: atom_id res chain seq x y z
N MET A 1 -7.55 -5.78 11.86
CA MET A 1 -6.57 -5.24 12.83
C MET A 1 -7.12 -3.93 13.36
N ASP A 2 -7.03 -3.70 14.67
CA ASP A 2 -7.59 -2.51 15.31
C ASP A 2 -6.62 -1.32 15.19
N THR A 3 -6.93 -0.39 14.29
CA THR A 3 -6.11 0.82 14.08
C THR A 3 -6.19 1.79 15.26
N THR A 4 -7.24 1.70 16.07
CA THR A 4 -7.37 2.48 17.31
C THR A 4 -6.32 2.03 18.31
N ALA A 5 -6.11 0.73 18.46
CA ALA A 5 -5.01 0.19 19.27
C ALA A 5 -3.63 0.64 18.76
N ILE A 6 -3.45 0.77 17.44
CA ILE A 6 -2.19 1.30 16.85
C ILE A 6 -2.04 2.81 17.14
N ALA A 7 -3.15 3.55 17.18
CA ALA A 7 -3.13 4.99 17.39
C ALA A 7 -2.55 5.39 18.75
N ASP A 8 -2.77 4.58 19.78
CA ASP A 8 -2.33 4.86 21.14
C ASP A 8 -0.91 4.36 21.48
N LEU A 9 -0.26 3.67 20.53
CA LEU A 9 1.09 3.14 20.72
C LEU A 9 2.12 4.27 20.89
N ALA A 10 3.05 4.06 21.84
CA ALA A 10 4.21 4.92 21.99
C ALA A 10 5.13 4.82 20.76
N PRO A 11 5.98 5.84 20.49
CA PRO A 11 6.87 5.84 19.31
C PRO A 11 7.78 4.60 19.18
N VAL A 12 8.20 4.02 20.30
CA VAL A 12 9.02 2.79 20.32
C VAL A 12 8.21 1.56 19.87
N GLU A 13 6.93 1.50 20.22
CA GLU A 13 6.03 0.40 19.86
C GLU A 13 5.63 0.49 18.40
N LEU A 14 5.38 1.71 17.88
CA LEU A 14 5.18 1.95 16.45
C LEU A 14 6.39 1.49 15.63
N HIS A 15 7.62 1.76 16.12
CA HIS A 15 8.84 1.26 15.47
C HIS A 15 8.92 -0.27 15.46
N LYS A 16 8.64 -0.92 16.59
CA LYS A 16 8.59 -2.40 16.66
C LYS A 16 7.54 -2.98 15.72
N LEU A 17 6.38 -2.35 15.62
CA LEU A 17 5.33 -2.77 14.70
C LEU A 17 5.78 -2.61 13.24
N ALA A 18 6.40 -1.49 12.88
CA ALA A 18 6.92 -1.25 11.53
C ALA A 18 8.01 -2.26 11.10
N GLN A 19 8.76 -2.83 12.04
CA GLN A 19 9.74 -3.89 11.76
C GLN A 19 9.10 -5.20 11.27
N ARG A 20 7.79 -5.38 11.45
CA ARG A 20 7.03 -6.52 10.92
C ARG A 20 6.59 -6.33 9.47
N LEU A 21 7.04 -5.25 8.81
CA LEU A 21 6.79 -5.05 7.39
C LEU A 21 7.49 -6.14 6.57
N GLY A 22 6.71 -6.85 5.75
CA GLY A 22 7.22 -7.91 4.93
C GLY A 22 7.48 -9.22 5.67
N ASP A 23 8.20 -10.13 5.02
CA ASP A 23 8.37 -11.53 5.43
C ASP A 23 7.05 -12.19 5.89
N THR A 24 5.98 -11.88 5.17
CA THR A 24 4.62 -12.29 5.56
C THR A 24 4.45 -13.80 5.42
N PRO A 25 3.61 -14.45 6.24
CA PRO A 25 3.41 -15.89 6.20
C PRO A 25 2.93 -16.39 4.83
N MET A 26 3.24 -17.66 4.54
CA MET A 26 2.74 -18.39 3.39
C MET A 26 2.03 -19.65 3.91
N GLU A 27 0.73 -19.76 3.69
CA GLU A 27 -0.08 -20.86 4.24
C GLU A 27 -0.69 -21.71 3.11
N PRO A 28 -0.58 -23.05 3.18
CA PRO A 28 -1.24 -23.91 2.22
C PRO A 28 -2.73 -24.05 2.52
N ILE A 29 -3.55 -24.02 1.47
CA ILE A 29 -4.96 -24.43 1.51
C ILE A 29 -5.18 -25.59 0.52
N TYR A 30 -6.13 -26.44 0.86
CA TYR A 30 -6.50 -27.59 0.04
C TYR A 30 -7.86 -27.35 -0.59
N VAL A 31 -7.92 -27.40 -1.92
CA VAL A 31 -9.15 -27.18 -2.69
C VAL A 31 -9.41 -28.34 -3.64
N VAL A 32 -10.67 -28.68 -3.87
CA VAL A 32 -11.05 -29.74 -4.82
C VAL A 32 -11.36 -29.10 -6.17
N ILE A 33 -10.56 -29.43 -7.20
CA ILE A 33 -10.75 -28.95 -8.57
C ILE A 33 -10.79 -30.16 -9.50
N GLY A 34 -11.92 -30.36 -10.19
CA GLY A 34 -12.10 -31.49 -11.10
C GLY A 34 -11.98 -32.86 -10.41
N GLY A 35 -12.43 -32.98 -9.15
CA GLY A 35 -12.34 -34.21 -8.37
C GLY A 35 -10.96 -34.51 -7.76
N MET A 36 -9.95 -33.66 -7.98
CA MET A 36 -8.62 -33.80 -7.40
C MET A 36 -8.35 -32.75 -6.33
N VAL A 37 -7.72 -33.15 -5.23
CA VAL A 37 -7.20 -32.21 -4.22
C VAL A 37 -5.99 -31.49 -4.79
N ARG A 38 -6.05 -30.15 -4.79
CA ARG A 38 -4.97 -29.24 -5.19
C ARG A 38 -4.54 -28.43 -3.99
N THR A 39 -3.24 -28.13 -3.92
CA THR A 39 -2.68 -27.25 -2.90
C THR A 39 -2.47 -25.87 -3.49
N ILE A 40 -3.04 -24.84 -2.88
CA ILE A 40 -2.81 -23.43 -3.22
C ILE A 40 -2.11 -22.79 -2.02
N HIS A 41 -1.05 -22.02 -2.25
CA HIS A 41 -0.35 -21.31 -1.19
C HIS A 41 -0.80 -19.85 -1.15
N LEU A 42 -1.21 -19.40 0.03
CA LEU A 42 -1.69 -18.04 0.28
C LEU A 42 -0.58 -17.20 0.91
N LYS A 43 -0.14 -16.17 0.20
CA LYS A 43 0.78 -15.15 0.73
C LYS A 43 -0.02 -14.15 1.57
N LEU A 44 0.09 -14.25 2.90
CA LEU A 44 -0.76 -13.53 3.85
C LEU A 44 -0.29 -12.09 4.08
N GLU A 45 -0.45 -11.22 3.09
CA GLU A 45 -0.12 -9.80 3.18
C GLU A 45 -0.97 -9.02 4.20
N SER A 46 -2.02 -9.63 4.76
CA SER A 46 -2.75 -9.13 5.91
C SER A 46 -1.97 -9.20 7.23
N ALA A 47 -0.81 -9.88 7.26
CA ALA A 47 0.07 -9.94 8.42
C ALA A 47 0.97 -8.70 8.57
N ASN A 48 1.00 -7.82 7.56
CA ASN A 48 1.73 -6.55 7.60
C ASN A 48 1.17 -5.60 8.69
N PRO A 49 1.92 -4.57 9.11
CA PRO A 49 1.62 -3.68 10.24
C PRO A 49 0.22 -3.07 10.35
N THR A 50 -0.42 -2.72 9.24
CA THR A 50 -1.78 -2.16 9.19
C THR A 50 -2.79 -3.13 8.57
N GLY A 51 -2.35 -4.36 8.24
CA GLY A 51 -3.21 -5.43 7.80
C GLY A 51 -3.39 -5.55 6.29
N SER A 52 -2.47 -5.01 5.47
CA SER A 52 -2.57 -5.19 4.02
C SER A 52 -1.23 -5.08 3.28
N VAL A 53 -1.22 -5.53 2.02
CA VAL A 53 -0.10 -5.36 1.08
C VAL A 53 0.32 -3.90 0.87
N LYS A 54 -0.58 -2.95 1.13
CA LYS A 54 -0.31 -1.52 0.93
C LYS A 54 0.68 -0.95 1.93
N ASP A 55 0.98 -1.66 3.02
CA ASP A 55 2.09 -1.26 3.91
C ASP A 55 3.42 -1.21 3.17
N ARG A 56 3.66 -2.16 2.27
CA ARG A 56 4.87 -2.17 1.43
C ARG A 56 4.90 -0.94 0.53
N THR A 57 3.79 -0.67 -0.15
CA THR A 57 3.66 0.49 -1.04
C THR A 57 3.84 1.80 -0.26
N GLY A 58 3.10 1.99 0.83
CA GLY A 58 3.15 3.19 1.66
C GLY A 58 4.55 3.46 2.22
N TYR A 59 5.21 2.42 2.76
CA TYR A 59 6.60 2.51 3.20
C TYR A 59 7.54 2.94 2.06
N SER A 60 7.46 2.27 0.91
CA SER A 60 8.35 2.53 -0.22
C SER A 60 8.18 3.95 -0.78
N LEU A 61 6.94 4.43 -0.90
CA LEU A 61 6.63 5.78 -1.37
C LEU A 61 7.22 6.84 -0.44
N ILE A 62 6.99 6.72 0.88
CA ILE A 62 7.53 7.66 1.86
C ILE A 62 9.06 7.64 1.87
N GLN A 63 9.66 6.46 1.84
CA GLN A 63 11.12 6.32 1.82
C GLN A 63 11.74 6.91 0.55
N ALA A 64 11.09 6.73 -0.61
CA ALA A 64 11.55 7.32 -1.86
C ALA A 64 11.53 8.85 -1.81
N LEU A 65 10.41 9.45 -1.38
CA LEU A 65 10.29 10.91 -1.26
C LEU A 65 11.25 11.49 -0.21
N ALA A 66 11.43 10.81 0.92
CA ALA A 66 12.39 11.20 1.95
C ALA A 66 13.84 11.12 1.44
N GLY A 67 14.19 10.03 0.74
CA GLY A 67 15.52 9.84 0.14
C GLY A 67 15.86 10.87 -0.95
N GLN A 68 14.84 11.44 -1.61
CA GLN A 68 14.98 12.54 -2.56
C GLN A 68 15.03 13.93 -1.89
N GLY A 69 14.87 14.01 -0.56
CA GLY A 69 14.85 15.28 0.18
C GLY A 69 13.58 16.10 0.00
N LEU A 70 12.51 15.50 -0.56
CA LEU A 70 11.21 16.16 -0.77
C LEU A 70 10.40 16.24 0.53
N LEU A 71 10.54 15.25 1.42
CA LEU A 71 9.89 15.27 2.74
C LEU A 71 10.80 15.94 3.78
N ARG A 72 10.29 17.01 4.40
CA ARG A 72 10.93 17.77 5.47
C ARG A 72 10.03 17.83 6.69
N LYS A 73 10.56 18.28 7.84
CA LYS A 73 9.75 18.52 9.03
C LYS A 73 8.62 19.50 8.69
N GLY A 74 7.37 19.12 8.96
CA GLY A 74 6.18 19.93 8.65
C GLY A 74 5.55 19.67 7.29
N SER A 75 6.19 18.88 6.41
CA SER A 75 5.57 18.42 5.15
C SER A 75 4.25 17.71 5.40
N VAL A 76 3.32 17.89 4.48
CA VAL A 76 2.05 17.17 4.41
C VAL A 76 2.14 16.19 3.25
N VAL A 77 2.21 14.91 3.57
CA VAL A 77 2.06 13.87 2.57
C VAL A 77 0.62 13.87 2.09
N ILE A 78 0.39 13.88 0.79
CA ILE A 78 -0.95 13.87 0.21
C ILE A 78 -1.10 12.71 -0.77
N GLU A 79 -2.27 12.09 -0.80
CA GLU A 79 -2.62 11.05 -1.78
C GLU A 79 -4.14 10.96 -2.01
N SER A 80 -4.52 10.65 -3.24
CA SER A 80 -5.87 10.19 -3.57
C SER A 80 -6.03 8.73 -3.18
N THR A 81 -6.68 8.48 -2.04
CA THR A 81 -6.86 7.12 -1.51
C THR A 81 -8.02 7.04 -0.52
N SER A 82 -8.90 6.06 -0.72
CA SER A 82 -10.08 5.79 0.12
C SER A 82 -10.03 4.46 0.88
N GLY A 83 -8.84 3.83 1.00
CA GLY A 83 -8.72 2.52 1.65
C GLY A 83 -7.31 2.19 2.14
N ASN A 84 -6.90 0.93 1.94
CA ASN A 84 -5.68 0.35 2.52
C ASN A 84 -4.39 1.19 2.37
N LEU A 85 -4.20 1.90 1.25
CA LEU A 85 -3.03 2.77 1.10
C LEU A 85 -3.10 3.99 2.03
N GLY A 86 -4.28 4.56 2.22
CA GLY A 86 -4.50 5.66 3.15
C GLY A 86 -4.15 5.27 4.57
N THR A 87 -4.60 4.08 5.02
CA THR A 87 -4.23 3.53 6.33
C THR A 87 -2.71 3.33 6.46
N ALA A 88 -2.06 2.73 5.46
CA ALA A 88 -0.61 2.53 5.45
C ALA A 88 0.16 3.86 5.49
N LEU A 89 -0.22 4.84 4.66
CA LEU A 89 0.41 6.16 4.64
C LEU A 89 0.19 6.90 5.96
N SER A 90 -1.00 6.81 6.56
CA SER A 90 -1.29 7.38 7.88
C SER A 90 -0.34 6.83 8.94
N PHE A 91 -0.18 5.50 8.98
CA PHE A 91 0.72 4.81 9.91
C PHE A 91 2.18 5.26 9.73
N PHE A 92 2.71 5.22 8.51
CA PHE A 92 4.11 5.56 8.26
C PHE A 92 4.39 7.07 8.39
N CYS A 93 3.41 7.94 8.08
CA CYS A 93 3.53 9.37 8.34
C CYS A 93 3.59 9.65 9.85
N LYS A 94 2.68 9.04 10.64
CA LYS A 94 2.71 9.14 12.11
C LYS A 94 4.04 8.66 12.68
N LEU A 95 4.54 7.50 12.22
CA LEU A 95 5.83 6.94 12.62
C LEU A 95 7.01 7.91 12.34
N LYS A 96 6.99 8.59 11.19
CA LYS A 96 8.06 9.48 10.74
C LYS A 96 7.87 10.94 11.17
N GLY A 97 6.75 11.27 11.82
CA GLY A 97 6.43 12.64 12.23
C GLY A 97 6.00 13.57 11.09
N TYR A 98 5.46 13.01 9.99
CA TYR A 98 4.83 13.78 8.92
C TYR A 98 3.33 13.89 9.14
N ARG A 99 2.70 14.94 8.58
CA ARG A 99 1.24 15.00 8.46
C ARG A 99 0.81 14.25 7.21
N PHE A 100 -0.39 13.66 7.25
CA PHE A 100 -0.99 13.01 6.08
C PHE A 100 -2.38 13.60 5.80
N LEU A 101 -2.64 13.92 4.53
CA LEU A 101 -3.93 14.35 4.01
C LEU A 101 -4.42 13.33 2.97
N ALA A 102 -5.49 12.60 3.30
CA ALA A 102 -6.15 11.69 2.38
C ALA A 102 -7.23 12.44 1.61
N VAL A 103 -7.10 12.46 0.27
CA VAL A 103 -8.16 12.97 -0.61
C VAL A 103 -9.10 11.80 -0.95
N VAL A 104 -10.33 11.90 -0.45
CA VAL A 104 -11.36 10.85 -0.50
C VAL A 104 -12.59 11.31 -1.27
N ASP A 105 -13.56 10.42 -1.44
CA ASP A 105 -14.86 10.69 -2.07
C ASP A 105 -16.01 10.06 -1.26
N PRO A 106 -17.28 10.39 -1.55
CA PRO A 106 -18.44 9.87 -0.82
C PRO A 106 -18.62 8.35 -0.85
N LYS A 107 -17.94 7.61 -1.74
CA LYS A 107 -17.98 6.13 -1.76
C LYS A 107 -17.00 5.51 -0.76
N THR A 108 -16.22 6.32 -0.06
CA THR A 108 -15.31 5.85 1.00
C THR A 108 -16.10 5.33 2.18
N THR A 109 -15.79 4.11 2.63
CA THR A 109 -16.49 3.52 3.77
C THR A 109 -16.13 4.22 5.08
N GLN A 110 -17.09 4.30 5.99
CA GLN A 110 -16.90 4.86 7.32
C GLN A 110 -15.74 4.19 8.08
N GLU A 111 -15.63 2.86 7.99
CA GLU A 111 -14.53 2.09 8.59
C GLU A 111 -13.15 2.55 8.08
N ASN A 112 -13.01 2.86 6.78
CA ASN A 112 -11.73 3.35 6.24
C ASN A 112 -11.42 4.77 6.70
N LEU A 113 -12.43 5.64 6.81
CA LEU A 113 -12.26 7.00 7.34
C LEU A 113 -11.78 6.94 8.79
N GLU A 114 -12.44 6.15 9.63
CA GLU A 114 -12.11 5.96 11.04
C GLU A 114 -10.68 5.42 11.22
N LYS A 115 -10.29 4.42 10.42
CA LYS A 115 -8.92 3.88 10.42
C LYS A 115 -7.87 4.94 10.14
N MET A 116 -8.08 5.76 9.11
CA MET A 116 -7.15 6.83 8.74
C MET A 116 -7.11 7.92 9.81
N GLN A 117 -8.28 8.37 10.28
CA GLN A 117 -8.40 9.42 11.29
C GLN A 117 -7.80 9.01 12.65
N ALA A 118 -8.00 7.76 13.09
CA ALA A 118 -7.36 7.22 14.29
C ALA A 118 -5.83 7.33 14.21
N LEU A 119 -5.26 7.11 13.03
CA LEU A 119 -3.82 7.24 12.78
C LEU A 119 -3.38 8.70 12.55
N GLY A 120 -4.26 9.68 12.70
CA GLY A 120 -3.95 11.11 12.62
C GLY A 120 -4.03 11.69 11.21
N ALA A 121 -4.64 10.99 10.25
CA ALA A 121 -4.87 11.53 8.92
C ALA A 121 -5.91 12.66 8.94
N GLN A 122 -5.64 13.69 8.15
CA GLN A 122 -6.62 14.67 7.74
C GLN A 122 -7.39 14.14 6.52
N ILE A 123 -8.67 14.48 6.41
CA ILE A 123 -9.53 14.01 5.32
C ILE A 123 -9.97 15.22 4.49
N GLU A 124 -9.73 15.15 3.19
CA GLU A 124 -10.24 16.09 2.19
C GLU A 124 -11.29 15.36 1.34
N LEU A 125 -12.57 15.70 1.53
CA LEU A 125 -13.67 15.08 0.79
C LEU A 125 -13.91 15.83 -0.52
N VAL A 126 -13.91 15.10 -1.65
CA VAL A 126 -14.30 15.62 -2.96
C VAL A 126 -15.68 15.08 -3.31
N GLU A 127 -16.69 15.96 -3.29
CA GLU A 127 -18.10 15.59 -3.52
C GLU A 127 -18.52 15.65 -4.98
N GLU A 128 -17.77 16.35 -5.83
CA GLU A 128 -18.07 16.52 -7.25
C GLU A 128 -17.55 15.33 -8.07
N PRO A 129 -18.44 14.56 -8.75
CA PRO A 129 -18.02 13.49 -9.62
C PRO A 129 -17.30 14.02 -10.87
N ASP A 130 -16.48 13.17 -11.48
CA ASP A 130 -15.85 13.44 -12.77
C ASP A 130 -16.82 13.21 -13.93
N GLU A 131 -16.38 13.58 -15.14
CA GLU A 131 -17.14 13.44 -16.38
C GLU A 131 -17.63 12.01 -16.67
N ASN A 132 -17.03 10.99 -16.05
CA ASN A 132 -17.40 9.59 -16.20
C ASN A 132 -18.36 9.10 -15.08
N GLY A 133 -18.84 10.01 -14.21
CA GLY A 133 -19.64 9.68 -13.04
C GLY A 133 -18.85 9.01 -11.90
N GLY A 134 -17.52 8.95 -12.04
CA GLY A 134 -16.59 8.50 -11.01
C GLY A 134 -16.14 9.65 -10.11
N TYR A 135 -15.14 9.42 -9.27
CA TYR A 135 -14.48 10.46 -8.46
C TYR A 135 -12.96 10.43 -8.62
N LEU A 136 -12.45 9.56 -9.50
CA LEU A 136 -11.00 9.35 -9.59
C LEU A 136 -10.33 10.60 -10.13
N LEU A 137 -10.85 11.14 -11.24
CA LEU A 137 -10.24 12.32 -11.87
C LEU A 137 -10.39 13.55 -10.98
N SER A 138 -11.57 13.74 -10.35
CA SER A 138 -11.80 14.85 -9.41
C SER A 138 -10.85 14.82 -8.22
N ARG A 139 -10.63 13.65 -7.60
CA ARG A 139 -9.67 13.51 -6.49
C ARG A 139 -8.23 13.76 -6.95
N LEU A 140 -7.82 13.25 -8.11
CA LEU A 140 -6.49 13.50 -8.65
C LEU A 140 -6.27 14.97 -8.96
N GLN A 141 -7.28 15.65 -9.53
CA GLN A 141 -7.23 17.09 -9.77
C GLN A 141 -7.09 17.85 -8.45
N ARG A 142 -7.87 17.49 -7.43
CA ARG A 142 -7.77 18.12 -6.12
C ARG A 142 -6.38 17.98 -5.49
N VAL A 143 -5.75 16.82 -5.63
CA VAL A 143 -4.37 16.63 -5.17
C VAL A 143 -3.41 17.56 -5.92
N ARG A 144 -3.53 17.69 -7.24
CA ARG A 144 -2.71 18.60 -8.05
C ARG A 144 -2.87 20.05 -7.61
N ASP A 145 -4.12 20.52 -7.49
CA ASP A 145 -4.43 21.89 -7.06
C ASP A 145 -3.80 22.22 -5.70
N LEU A 146 -3.84 21.28 -4.75
CA LEU A 146 -3.25 21.47 -3.43
C LEU A 146 -1.72 21.54 -3.49
N CYS A 147 -1.08 20.70 -4.31
CA CYS A 147 0.37 20.73 -4.52
C CYS A 147 0.83 22.01 -5.22
N GLU A 148 0.05 22.54 -6.17
CA GLU A 148 0.35 23.80 -6.87
C GLU A 148 0.24 25.01 -5.93
N ARG A 149 -0.70 24.98 -4.99
CA ARG A 149 -0.88 26.06 -4.00
C ARG A 149 0.26 26.15 -2.99
N SER A 150 0.94 25.04 -2.69
CA SER A 150 1.98 25.03 -1.67
C SER A 150 2.93 23.83 -1.80
N SER A 151 4.23 24.14 -1.82
CA SER A 151 5.32 23.14 -1.78
C SER A 151 5.40 22.33 -0.48
N HIS A 152 4.58 22.67 0.53
CA HIS A 152 4.45 21.84 1.73
C HIS A 152 3.70 20.53 1.48
N TYR A 153 2.84 20.48 0.46
CA TYR A 153 2.17 19.26 0.04
C TYR A 153 3.09 18.43 -0.84
N VAL A 154 3.29 17.18 -0.48
CA VAL A 154 4.15 16.25 -1.22
C VAL A 154 3.32 15.04 -1.63
N TRP A 155 3.01 14.97 -2.91
CA TRP A 155 2.20 13.90 -3.47
C TRP A 155 3.00 12.61 -3.61
N THR A 156 2.46 11.51 -3.07
CA THR A 156 3.08 10.18 -3.21
C THR A 156 2.93 9.58 -4.60
N ASN A 157 1.81 9.86 -5.27
CA ASN A 157 1.46 9.45 -6.63
C ASN A 157 1.67 7.95 -6.88
N GLN A 158 0.89 7.11 -6.20
CA GLN A 158 0.98 5.65 -6.28
C GLN A 158 0.90 5.06 -7.71
N TYR A 159 0.32 5.80 -8.67
CA TYR A 159 0.16 5.35 -10.04
C TYR A 159 1.43 5.51 -10.87
N GLU A 160 2.19 6.58 -10.66
CA GLU A 160 3.38 6.89 -11.48
C GLU A 160 4.69 6.68 -10.72
N ASN A 161 4.66 6.64 -9.39
CA ASN A 161 5.88 6.54 -8.59
C ASN A 161 6.50 5.13 -8.70
N PRO A 162 7.73 4.99 -9.25
CA PRO A 162 8.37 3.69 -9.47
C PRO A 162 8.69 2.96 -8.17
N ALA A 163 8.64 3.64 -7.02
CA ALA A 163 8.78 3.01 -5.72
C ALA A 163 7.65 1.99 -5.42
N ASN A 164 6.46 2.16 -6.01
CA ASN A 164 5.34 1.22 -5.87
C ASN A 164 5.66 -0.16 -6.47
N PRO A 165 5.97 -0.32 -7.78
CA PRO A 165 6.36 -1.64 -8.30
C PRO A 165 7.71 -2.11 -7.76
N ARG A 166 8.66 -1.20 -7.49
CA ARG A 166 10.00 -1.56 -7.02
C ARG A 166 10.00 -2.32 -5.70
N ILE A 167 9.14 -1.96 -4.73
CA ILE A 167 9.12 -2.68 -3.45
C ILE A 167 8.69 -4.13 -3.63
N HIS A 168 7.71 -4.38 -4.50
CA HIS A 168 7.25 -5.75 -4.76
C HIS A 168 8.29 -6.60 -5.51
N TYR A 169 9.08 -5.97 -6.39
CA TYR A 169 10.23 -6.62 -7.03
C TYR A 169 11.35 -6.96 -6.01
N LEU A 170 11.65 -6.05 -5.08
CA LEU A 170 12.73 -6.21 -4.12
C LEU A 170 12.35 -7.09 -2.91
N SER A 171 11.06 -7.24 -2.60
CA SER A 171 10.62 -7.97 -1.41
C SER A 171 9.57 -9.03 -1.72
N THR A 172 8.38 -8.66 -2.20
CA THR A 172 7.25 -9.60 -2.32
C THR A 172 7.57 -10.79 -3.22
N GLY A 173 8.15 -10.55 -4.40
CA GLY A 173 8.59 -11.60 -5.33
C GLY A 173 9.64 -12.54 -4.71
N PRO A 174 10.79 -12.01 -4.24
CA PRO A 174 11.81 -12.80 -3.56
C PRO A 174 11.31 -13.61 -2.35
N GLU A 175 10.42 -13.04 -1.55
CA GLU A 175 9.82 -13.74 -0.41
C GLU A 175 9.00 -14.94 -0.87
N ILE A 176 8.11 -14.77 -1.86
CA ILE A 176 7.31 -15.88 -2.41
C ILE A 176 8.23 -16.96 -2.96
N TYR A 177 9.22 -16.58 -3.78
CA TYR A 177 10.14 -17.53 -4.39
C TYR A 177 10.95 -18.32 -3.36
N ARG A 178 11.44 -17.67 -2.30
CA ARG A 178 12.15 -18.33 -1.19
C ARG A 178 11.22 -19.25 -0.41
N GLN A 179 10.04 -18.79 -0.02
CA GLN A 179 9.08 -19.55 0.79
C GLN A 179 8.57 -20.79 0.05
N MET A 180 8.42 -20.70 -1.27
CA MET A 180 8.06 -21.82 -2.15
C MET A 180 9.25 -22.70 -2.54
N GLN A 181 10.41 -22.54 -1.91
CA GLN A 181 11.63 -23.29 -2.20
C GLN A 181 11.97 -23.27 -3.70
N LYS A 182 11.79 -22.10 -4.34
CA LYS A 182 12.03 -21.85 -5.76
C LYS A 182 11.12 -22.62 -6.74
N ARG A 183 10.03 -23.22 -6.25
CA ARG A 183 9.07 -24.00 -7.04
C ARG A 183 7.73 -23.29 -7.10
N VAL A 184 7.52 -22.49 -8.15
CA VAL A 184 6.29 -21.74 -8.38
C VAL A 184 5.85 -21.92 -9.83
N ASP A 185 4.73 -22.60 -10.05
CA ASP A 185 4.18 -22.82 -11.39
C ASP A 185 3.37 -21.61 -11.88
N ALA A 186 2.52 -21.08 -11.00
CA ALA A 186 1.65 -19.95 -11.30
C ALA A 186 1.46 -19.04 -10.08
N LEU A 187 1.29 -17.75 -10.34
CA LEU A 187 0.91 -16.73 -9.39
C LEU A 187 -0.42 -16.10 -9.80
N PHE A 188 -1.31 -15.88 -8.83
CA PHE A 188 -2.58 -15.21 -9.04
C PHE A 188 -2.60 -13.94 -8.18
N LEU A 189 -2.75 -12.78 -8.83
CA LEU A 189 -2.63 -11.48 -8.18
C LEU A 189 -3.83 -10.61 -8.55
N ALA A 190 -4.47 -10.01 -7.55
CA ALA A 190 -5.45 -8.96 -7.79
C ALA A 190 -4.75 -7.68 -8.29
N VAL A 191 -5.38 -6.99 -9.24
CA VAL A 191 -4.82 -5.78 -9.86
C VAL A 191 -5.65 -4.56 -9.49
N SER A 192 -4.96 -3.50 -9.06
CA SER A 192 -5.51 -2.16 -8.88
C SER A 192 -4.55 -1.17 -9.54
N THR A 193 -3.61 -0.56 -8.81
CA THR A 193 -2.54 0.28 -9.41
C THR A 193 -1.56 -0.47 -10.30
N GLY A 194 -1.61 -1.81 -10.33
CA GLY A 194 -0.66 -2.65 -11.07
C GLY A 194 0.71 -2.83 -10.38
N GLY A 195 1.01 -2.11 -9.30
CA GLY A 195 2.34 -2.15 -8.66
C GLY A 195 2.79 -3.55 -8.22
N THR A 196 1.92 -4.31 -7.55
CA THR A 196 2.22 -5.68 -7.13
C THR A 196 2.48 -6.60 -8.31
N LEU A 197 1.60 -6.58 -9.32
CA LEU A 197 1.76 -7.38 -10.54
C LEU A 197 3.06 -7.01 -11.28
N ALA A 198 3.33 -5.73 -11.50
CA ALA A 198 4.50 -5.28 -12.23
C ALA A 198 5.81 -5.65 -11.50
N GLY A 199 5.86 -5.46 -10.19
CA GLY A 199 7.04 -5.79 -9.39
C GLY A 199 7.31 -7.30 -9.30
N VAL A 200 6.29 -8.07 -8.90
CA VAL A 200 6.39 -9.53 -8.79
C VAL A 200 6.62 -10.16 -10.17
N GLY A 201 5.85 -9.75 -11.18
CA GLY A 201 5.98 -10.27 -12.55
C GLY A 201 7.35 -9.99 -13.15
N ARG A 202 7.93 -8.80 -12.93
CA ARG A 202 9.30 -8.53 -13.36
C ARG A 202 10.31 -9.45 -12.67
N PHE A 203 10.19 -9.63 -11.35
CA PHE A 203 11.09 -10.50 -10.60
C PHE A 203 11.05 -11.95 -11.12
N PHE A 204 9.85 -12.52 -11.28
CA PHE A 204 9.69 -13.90 -11.77
C PHE A 204 10.13 -14.07 -13.22
N ARG A 205 9.94 -13.07 -14.08
CA ARG A 205 10.47 -13.10 -15.45
C ARG A 205 11.99 -13.22 -15.50
N GLU A 206 12.69 -12.66 -14.52
CA GLU A 206 14.16 -12.70 -14.44
C GLU A 206 14.68 -14.01 -13.80
N VAL A 207 14.03 -14.52 -12.75
CA VAL A 207 14.56 -15.66 -11.97
C VAL A 207 13.90 -17.02 -12.23
N SER A 208 12.68 -17.02 -12.78
CA SER A 208 11.90 -18.22 -13.08
C SER A 208 10.97 -17.96 -14.28
N PRO A 209 11.51 -17.84 -15.51
CA PRO A 209 10.74 -17.45 -16.69
C PRO A 209 9.61 -18.41 -17.05
N SER A 210 9.64 -19.64 -16.53
CA SER A 210 8.57 -20.64 -16.69
C SER A 210 7.37 -20.41 -15.77
N THR A 211 7.50 -19.58 -14.73
CA THR A 211 6.39 -19.24 -13.84
C THR A 211 5.39 -18.35 -14.56
N THR A 212 4.12 -18.75 -14.55
CA THR A 212 3.01 -17.93 -15.04
C THR A 212 2.62 -16.89 -14.00
N VAL A 213 2.48 -15.62 -14.38
CA VAL A 213 2.08 -14.52 -13.48
C VAL A 213 0.94 -13.73 -14.09
#